data_AF-A0A1H8NWF3-F1
#
_entry.id   AF-A0A1H8NWF3-F1
#
_cell.length_a   1.000
_cell.length_b   1.000
_cell.length_c   1.000
_cell.angle_alpha   90.00
_cell.angle_beta   90.00
_cell.angle_gamma   90.00
#
_symmetry.space_group_name_H-M   'P 1'
#
loop_
_entity.id
_entity.type
_entity.pdbx_description
1 polymer ?
#
loop_
_entity_poly.entity_id
_entity_poly.type
_entity_poly.pdbx_seq_one_letter_code
_entity_poly.pdbx_strand_id
1 'polypeptide(L)'
;MLDAFRPATLKLNRDDELNVTPERKVLLIDGLVGAGALLNGALSFSLSVQRWVVFVLVGAALWITGIYYWVDRTAIEESLRNVLVGSFGIAGPFLVGLTMALLDYPLAPTVVAGVMTGYGLGILGYRVVYGLVRPIPDCRLERMRGRAV
;
A
#
# COMPACT_ATOMS: atom_id res chain seq x y z
N MET A 1 -41.72 -20.43 47.46
CA MET A 1 -40.61 -19.45 47.42
C MET A 1 -39.69 -19.85 46.28
N LEU A 2 -39.71 -19.10 45.19
CA LEU A 2 -38.87 -19.30 44.00
C LEU A 2 -38.36 -17.92 43.61
N ASP A 3 -37.05 -17.67 43.73
CA ASP A 3 -36.44 -16.52 43.08
C ASP A 3 -34.91 -16.62 43.02
N ALA A 4 -34.31 -15.75 42.21
CA ALA A 4 -32.88 -15.43 42.20
C ALA A 4 -31.85 -16.55 41.87
N PHE A 5 -32.20 -17.57 41.09
CA PHE A 5 -31.20 -18.31 40.30
C PHE A 5 -30.75 -17.45 39.10
N ARG A 6 -30.05 -16.34 39.38
CA ARG A 6 -29.54 -15.41 38.36
C ARG A 6 -28.33 -16.06 37.67
N PRO A 7 -28.41 -16.45 36.38
CA PRO A 7 -27.24 -16.97 35.69
C PRO A 7 -26.16 -15.88 35.64
N ALA A 8 -24.91 -16.26 35.90
CA ALA A 8 -23.78 -15.37 35.74
C ALA A 8 -23.65 -15.05 34.24
N THR A 9 -24.08 -13.85 33.85
CA THR A 9 -23.87 -13.34 32.50
C THR A 9 -22.38 -13.06 32.32
N LEU A 10 -21.67 -14.08 31.84
CA LEU A 10 -20.43 -13.91 31.10
C LEU A 10 -20.71 -12.92 29.97
N LYS A 11 -20.40 -11.64 30.24
CA LYS A 11 -20.10 -10.69 29.19
C LYS A 11 -18.86 -11.23 28.48
N LEU A 12 -19.06 -12.04 27.45
CA LEU A 12 -18.03 -12.30 26.46
C LEU A 12 -17.56 -10.92 26.00
N ASN A 13 -16.30 -10.59 26.21
CA ASN A 13 -15.84 -9.24 25.99
C ASN A 13 -15.80 -9.00 24.48
N ARG A 14 -16.71 -8.18 23.96
CA ARG A 14 -16.86 -8.01 22.51
C ARG A 14 -15.69 -7.27 21.86
N ASP A 15 -14.73 -6.81 22.67
CA ASP A 15 -13.47 -6.23 22.24
C ASP A 15 -12.42 -7.30 21.85
N ASP A 16 -12.67 -8.58 22.19
CA ASP A 16 -11.90 -9.74 21.72
C ASP A 16 -12.27 -10.16 20.27
N GLU A 17 -13.18 -9.43 19.60
CA GLU A 17 -13.43 -9.55 18.15
C GLU A 17 -12.20 -9.07 17.34
N LEU A 18 -11.16 -9.91 17.31
CA LEU A 18 -10.00 -9.88 16.40
C LEU A 18 -9.32 -8.50 16.28
N ASN A 19 -9.01 -7.85 17.40
CA ASN A 19 -8.49 -6.48 17.43
C ASN A 19 -7.03 -6.35 16.94
N VAL A 20 -6.85 -6.45 15.61
CA VAL A 20 -5.55 -6.38 14.91
C VAL A 20 -4.83 -5.07 15.27
N THR A 21 -3.57 -5.16 15.73
CA THR A 21 -2.81 -3.95 16.12
C THR A 21 -2.70 -2.96 14.96
N PRO A 22 -2.63 -1.64 15.21
CA PRO A 22 -2.53 -0.64 14.14
C PRO A 22 -1.36 -0.90 13.19
N GLU A 23 -0.24 -1.42 13.70
CA GLU A 23 0.93 -1.82 12.90
C GLU A 23 0.57 -2.95 11.93
N ARG A 24 -0.11 -3.99 12.43
CA ARG A 24 -0.51 -5.16 11.66
C ARG A 24 -1.63 -4.82 10.66
N LYS A 25 -2.51 -3.86 10.98
CA LYS A 25 -3.47 -3.26 10.04
C LYS A 25 -2.74 -2.50 8.91
N VAL A 26 -1.72 -1.70 9.22
CA VAL A 26 -0.88 -1.02 8.21
C VAL A 26 -0.16 -2.03 7.31
N LEU A 27 0.48 -3.04 7.90
CA LEU A 27 1.19 -4.10 7.18
C LEU A 27 0.27 -4.91 6.26
N LEU A 28 -0.96 -5.21 6.68
CA LEU A 28 -1.94 -5.91 5.85
C LEU A 28 -2.38 -5.05 4.64
N ILE A 29 -2.73 -3.77 4.84
CA ILE A 29 -3.19 -2.92 3.73
C ILE A 29 -2.04 -2.55 2.78
N ASP A 30 -0.94 -1.98 3.27
CA ASP A 30 0.20 -1.62 2.43
C ASP A 30 0.81 -2.89 1.77
N GLY A 31 0.80 -4.02 2.48
CA GLY A 31 1.28 -5.31 1.96
C GLY A 31 0.40 -5.91 0.87
N LEU A 32 -0.92 -5.89 1.02
CA LEU A 32 -1.85 -6.45 0.03
C LEU A 32 -1.92 -5.57 -1.24
N VAL A 33 -1.86 -4.24 -1.09
CA VAL A 33 -1.71 -3.31 -2.23
C VAL A 33 -0.36 -3.51 -2.93
N GLY A 34 0.74 -3.57 -2.18
CA GLY A 34 2.08 -3.76 -2.73
C GLY A 34 2.26 -5.10 -3.44
N ALA A 35 1.80 -6.20 -2.83
CA ALA A 35 1.86 -7.54 -3.41
C ALA A 35 0.92 -7.69 -4.61
N GLY A 36 -0.29 -7.11 -4.56
CA GLY A 36 -1.23 -7.12 -5.69
C GLY A 36 -0.65 -6.43 -6.93
N ALA A 37 -0.07 -5.24 -6.76
CA ALA A 37 0.61 -4.52 -7.85
C ALA A 37 1.86 -5.25 -8.36
N LEU A 38 2.68 -5.80 -7.46
CA LEU A 38 3.88 -6.57 -7.81
C LEU A 38 3.53 -7.81 -8.62
N LEU A 39 2.54 -8.61 -8.18
CA LEU A 39 2.11 -9.81 -8.88
C LEU A 39 1.48 -9.49 -10.23
N ASN A 40 0.63 -8.46 -10.31
CA ASN A 40 -0.01 -8.05 -11.57
C ASN A 40 1.04 -7.58 -12.60
N GLY A 41 2.00 -6.75 -12.18
CA GLY A 41 3.11 -6.32 -13.02
C GLY A 41 4.03 -7.48 -13.43
N ALA A 42 4.39 -8.37 -12.49
CA ALA A 42 5.27 -9.52 -12.75
C ALA A 42 4.66 -10.53 -13.74
N LEU A 43 3.35 -10.83 -13.60
CA LEU A 43 2.62 -11.70 -14.53
C LEU A 43 2.43 -11.07 -15.92
N SER A 44 2.62 -9.75 -16.04
CA SER A 44 2.51 -9.02 -17.32
C SER A 44 3.82 -8.99 -18.12
N PHE A 45 4.93 -9.58 -17.61
CA PHE A 45 6.18 -9.67 -18.36
C PHE A 45 6.22 -10.89 -19.31
N SER A 46 6.21 -10.62 -20.61
CA SER A 46 6.68 -11.57 -21.62
C SER A 46 8.19 -11.84 -21.48
N LEU A 47 8.65 -13.05 -21.82
CA LEU A 47 10.08 -13.41 -21.91
C LEU A 47 10.92 -12.47 -22.79
N SER A 48 10.28 -11.70 -23.68
CA SER A 48 10.90 -10.64 -24.48
C SER A 48 11.20 -9.34 -23.73
N VAL A 49 11.39 -9.38 -22.40
CA VAL A 49 11.69 -8.19 -21.57
C VAL A 49 12.92 -7.45 -22.10
N GLN A 50 12.70 -6.26 -22.64
CA GLN A 50 13.79 -5.39 -23.06
C GLN A 50 14.55 -4.87 -21.82
N ARG A 51 15.87 -5.05 -21.78
CA ARG A 51 16.72 -4.84 -20.60
C ARG A 51 16.57 -3.46 -19.92
N TRP A 52 16.16 -2.44 -20.67
CA TRP A 52 15.94 -1.08 -20.14
C TRP A 52 14.74 -0.96 -19.20
N VAL A 53 13.79 -1.91 -19.17
CA VAL A 53 12.65 -1.83 -18.24
C VAL A 53 13.08 -1.85 -16.77
N VAL A 54 14.28 -2.35 -16.47
CA VAL A 54 14.89 -2.27 -15.13
C VAL A 54 14.99 -0.80 -14.67
N PHE A 55 15.27 0.14 -15.56
CA PHE A 55 15.28 1.57 -15.23
C PHE A 55 13.88 2.11 -14.93
N VAL A 56 12.85 1.63 -15.63
CA VAL A 56 11.44 1.99 -15.36
C VAL A 56 11.02 1.47 -13.99
N LEU A 57 11.32 0.20 -13.71
CA LEU A 57 10.99 -0.48 -12.46
C LEU A 57 11.70 0.16 -11.27
N VAL A 58 13.00 0.42 -11.37
CA VAL A 58 13.78 1.11 -10.32
C VAL A 58 13.31 2.56 -10.15
N GLY A 59 13.05 3.28 -11.26
CA GLY A 59 12.51 4.65 -11.22
C GLY A 59 11.16 4.72 -10.52
N ALA A 60 10.21 3.84 -10.86
CA ALA A 60 8.90 3.76 -10.21
C ALA A 60 9.00 3.36 -8.73
N ALA A 61 9.89 2.43 -8.38
CA ALA A 61 10.14 2.03 -6.98
C ALA A 61 10.71 3.18 -6.15
N LEU A 62 11.70 3.92 -6.67
CA LEU A 62 12.27 5.10 -6.01
C LEU A 62 11.24 6.23 -5.89
N TRP A 63 10.42 6.46 -6.93
CA TRP A 63 9.37 7.47 -6.94
C TRP A 63 8.31 7.21 -5.86
N ILE A 64 7.74 6.00 -5.79
CA ILE A 64 6.73 5.71 -4.75
C ILE A 64 7.33 5.68 -3.35
N THR A 65 8.57 5.19 -3.19
CA THR A 65 9.30 5.24 -1.91
C THR A 65 9.53 6.68 -1.47
N GLY A 66 9.88 7.58 -2.40
CA GLY A 66 10.04 9.01 -2.16
C GLY A 66 8.74 9.69 -1.72
N ILE A 67 7.62 9.38 -2.39
CA ILE A 67 6.29 9.87 -2.01
C ILE A 67 5.92 9.39 -0.61
N TYR A 68 6.03 8.10 -0.33
CA TYR A 68 5.71 7.54 1.00
C TYR A 68 6.60 8.15 2.09
N TYR A 69 7.91 8.27 1.86
CA TYR A 69 8.84 8.89 2.79
C TYR A 69 8.52 10.37 3.05
N TRP A 70 8.19 11.14 2.01
CA TRP A 70 7.81 12.55 2.14
C TRP A 70 6.50 12.69 2.89
N VAL A 71 5.47 11.94 2.49
CA VAL A 71 4.12 11.93 3.09
C VAL A 71 4.13 11.55 4.57
N ASP A 72 4.90 10.55 4.99
CA ASP A 72 5.01 10.16 6.39
C ASP A 72 6.01 11.04 7.19
N ARG A 73 6.75 11.95 6.53
CA ARG A 73 7.63 12.98 7.15
C ARG A 73 6.98 14.34 7.31
N THR A 74 6.11 14.74 6.38
CA THR A 74 5.48 16.06 6.38
C THR A 74 4.14 16.03 7.13
N ALA A 75 3.92 16.98 8.04
CA ALA A 75 2.65 17.16 8.76
C ALA A 75 1.57 17.78 7.86
N ILE A 76 1.26 17.13 6.72
CA ILE A 76 0.24 17.56 5.78
C ILE A 76 -1.15 17.13 6.26
N GLU A 77 -2.09 18.06 6.18
CA GLU A 77 -3.50 17.89 6.50
C GLU A 77 -4.11 16.67 5.77
N GLU A 78 -4.92 15.87 6.48
CA GLU A 78 -5.26 14.51 6.04
C GLU A 78 -5.99 14.45 4.68
N SER A 79 -6.82 15.45 4.38
CA SER A 79 -7.46 15.64 3.08
C SER A 79 -6.42 15.76 1.95
N LEU A 80 -5.54 16.75 2.05
CA LEU A 80 -4.50 17.05 1.06
C LEU A 80 -3.51 15.89 0.94
N ARG A 81 -3.15 15.25 2.06
CA ARG A 81 -2.25 14.09 2.10
C ARG A 81 -2.84 12.88 1.37
N ASN A 82 -4.13 12.61 1.53
CA ASN A 82 -4.81 11.52 0.82
C ASN A 82 -4.93 11.81 -0.68
N VAL A 83 -5.18 13.08 -1.06
CA VAL A 83 -5.11 13.52 -2.46
C VAL A 83 -3.70 13.34 -3.02
N LEU A 84 -2.64 13.73 -2.30
CA LEU A 84 -1.26 13.61 -2.78
C LEU A 84 -0.83 12.15 -2.99
N VAL A 85 -1.16 11.23 -2.07
CA VAL A 85 -0.91 9.78 -2.26
C VAL A 85 -1.74 9.21 -3.41
N GLY A 86 -3.03 9.58 -3.51
CA GLY A 86 -3.90 9.14 -4.61
C GLY A 86 -3.43 9.63 -5.97
N SER A 87 -3.13 10.92 -6.10
CA SER A 87 -2.74 11.56 -7.36
C SER A 87 -1.31 11.18 -7.80
N PHE A 88 -0.30 11.35 -6.95
CA PHE A 88 1.10 11.09 -7.35
C PHE A 88 1.50 9.62 -7.21
N GLY A 89 0.87 8.88 -6.30
CA GLY A 89 1.12 7.45 -6.09
C GLY A 89 0.33 6.57 -7.06
N ILE A 90 -1.00 6.71 -7.12
CA ILE A 90 -1.86 5.81 -7.93
C ILE A 90 -2.13 6.39 -9.32
N ALA A 91 -2.60 7.64 -9.40
CA ALA A 91 -3.03 8.22 -10.68
C ALA A 91 -1.86 8.53 -11.62
N GLY A 92 -0.68 8.91 -11.11
CA GLY A 92 0.53 9.13 -11.92
C GLY A 92 0.91 7.91 -12.79
N PRO A 93 1.23 6.76 -12.17
CA PRO A 93 1.40 5.47 -12.87
C PRO A 93 0.29 5.12 -13.86
N PHE A 94 -0.97 5.29 -13.45
CA PHE A 94 -2.13 4.95 -14.27
C PHE A 94 -2.26 5.88 -15.50
N LEU A 95 -2.05 7.19 -15.33
CA LEU A 95 -2.09 8.18 -16.39
C LEU A 95 -0.96 8.00 -17.40
N VAL A 96 0.26 7.65 -16.96
CA VAL A 96 1.36 7.31 -17.87
C VAL A 96 0.98 6.09 -18.72
N GLY A 97 0.49 5.01 -18.08
CA GLY A 97 0.04 3.82 -18.79
C GLY A 97 -1.09 4.08 -19.79
N LEU A 98 -2.13 4.80 -19.33
CA LEU A 98 -3.28 5.19 -20.16
C LEU A 98 -2.87 6.08 -21.33
N THR A 99 -1.97 7.04 -21.12
CA THR A 99 -1.49 7.95 -22.19
C THR A 99 -0.69 7.18 -23.23
N MET A 100 0.20 6.25 -22.81
CA MET A 100 0.96 5.43 -23.76
C MET A 100 0.08 4.43 -24.53
N ALA A 101 -1.01 3.93 -23.92
CA ALA A 101 -2.00 3.11 -24.60
C ALA A 101 -2.87 3.91 -25.59
N LEU A 102 -3.31 5.12 -25.22
CA LEU A 102 -4.07 6.02 -26.11
C LEU A 102 -3.25 6.55 -27.30
N LEU A 103 -1.92 6.56 -27.17
CA LEU A 103 -0.98 6.92 -28.23
C LEU A 103 -0.41 5.68 -28.97
N ASP A 104 -0.97 4.50 -28.74
CA ASP A 104 -0.64 3.22 -29.37
C ASP A 104 0.87 2.88 -29.37
N TYR A 105 1.57 3.24 -28.29
CA TYR A 105 3.02 3.04 -28.19
C TYR A 105 3.36 1.54 -28.05
N PRO A 106 4.23 0.96 -28.91
CA PRO A 106 4.56 -0.47 -28.86
C PRO A 106 5.32 -0.89 -27.60
N LEU A 107 5.76 0.07 -26.78
CA LEU A 107 6.42 -0.16 -25.50
C LEU A 107 5.46 -0.01 -24.30
N ALA A 108 4.21 0.43 -24.51
CA ALA A 108 3.25 0.71 -23.44
C ALA A 108 3.01 -0.48 -22.49
N PRO A 109 2.81 -1.74 -22.95
CA PRO A 109 2.61 -2.87 -22.04
C PRO A 109 3.83 -3.11 -21.15
N THR A 110 5.03 -3.02 -21.73
CA THR A 110 6.31 -3.20 -21.03
C THR A 110 6.54 -2.11 -19.99
N VAL A 111 6.19 -0.85 -20.30
CA VAL A 111 6.25 0.26 -19.33
C VAL A 111 5.23 0.04 -18.21
N VAL A 112 3.98 -0.30 -18.51
CA VAL A 112 2.94 -0.53 -17.50
C VAL A 112 3.33 -1.68 -16.56
N ALA A 113 3.81 -2.80 -17.08
CA ALA A 113 4.31 -3.92 -16.28
C ALA A 113 5.51 -3.49 -15.40
N GLY A 114 6.46 -2.73 -15.96
CA GLY A 114 7.60 -2.16 -15.24
C GLY A 114 7.19 -1.23 -14.09
N VAL A 115 6.24 -0.32 -14.34
CA VAL A 115 5.73 0.64 -13.36
C VAL A 115 4.91 -0.05 -12.27
N MET A 116 4.01 -1.00 -12.60
CA MET A 116 3.25 -1.76 -11.60
C MET A 116 4.16 -2.61 -10.70
N THR A 117 5.16 -3.27 -11.30
CA THR A 117 6.15 -4.06 -10.54
C THR A 117 7.00 -3.15 -9.65
N GLY A 118 7.46 -2.02 -10.17
CA GLY A 118 8.23 -1.02 -9.41
C GLY A 118 7.43 -0.38 -8.28
N TYR A 119 6.14 -0.07 -8.51
CA TYR A 119 5.21 0.45 -7.50
C TYR A 119 5.04 -0.55 -6.35
N GLY A 120 4.78 -1.82 -6.66
CA GLY A 120 4.70 -2.88 -5.66
C GLY A 120 6.00 -3.08 -4.88
N LEU A 121 7.15 -3.12 -5.58
CA LEU A 121 8.48 -3.19 -4.96
C LEU A 121 8.80 -2.00 -4.06
N GLY A 122 8.42 -0.78 -4.44
CA GLY A 122 8.67 0.42 -3.65
C GLY A 122 7.83 0.45 -2.37
N ILE A 123 6.55 0.07 -2.43
CA ILE A 123 5.70 -0.03 -1.23
C ILE A 123 6.22 -1.13 -0.29
N LEU A 124 6.49 -2.34 -0.81
CA LEU A 124 6.98 -3.46 0.00
C LEU A 124 8.39 -3.18 0.55
N GLY A 125 9.29 -2.63 -0.26
CA GLY A 125 10.64 -2.24 0.16
C GLY A 125 10.62 -1.15 1.23
N TYR A 126 9.79 -0.12 1.07
CA TYR A 126 9.56 0.89 2.11
C TYR A 126 9.00 0.28 3.40
N ARG A 127 8.22 -0.81 3.32
CA ARG A 127 7.69 -1.54 4.50
C ARG A 127 8.68 -2.51 5.14
N VAL A 128 9.61 -3.10 4.39
CA VAL A 128 10.75 -3.80 4.98
C VAL A 128 11.62 -2.80 5.77
N VAL A 129 11.89 -1.62 5.20
CA VAL A 129 12.64 -0.57 5.92
C VAL A 129 11.87 -0.06 7.14
N TYR A 130 10.62 0.41 6.98
CA TYR A 130 9.80 1.00 8.04
C TYR A 130 8.90 0.00 8.80
N GLY A 131 9.33 -1.26 8.87
CA GLY A 131 8.69 -2.31 9.67
C GLY A 131 9.68 -3.30 10.28
N LEU A 132 10.89 -3.44 9.70
CA LEU A 132 11.94 -4.34 10.21
C LEU A 132 13.24 -3.60 10.58
N VAL A 133 13.57 -2.48 9.91
CA VAL A 133 14.80 -1.68 10.18
C VAL A 133 14.51 -0.41 10.99
N ARG A 134 13.30 0.13 10.90
CA ARG A 134 12.80 1.30 11.63
C ARG A 134 11.35 1.07 12.06
N PRO A 135 10.91 1.63 13.19
CA PRO A 135 9.50 1.58 13.58
C PRO A 135 8.60 2.32 12.58
N ILE A 136 7.33 1.90 12.52
CA ILE A 136 6.28 2.58 11.76
C ILE A 136 6.05 3.97 12.40
N PRO A 137 5.96 5.07 11.63
CA PRO A 137 5.71 6.40 12.18
C PRO A 137 4.41 6.47 12.97
N ASP A 138 4.41 7.07 14.16
CA ASP A 138 3.27 7.10 15.08
C ASP A 138 1.99 7.68 14.44
N CYS A 139 2.16 8.69 13.59
CA CYS A 139 1.06 9.29 12.83
C CYS A 139 0.35 8.30 11.89
N ARG A 140 0.98 7.18 11.45
CA ARG A 140 0.34 6.08 10.71
C ARG A 140 -0.44 5.15 11.65
N LEU A 141 0.02 4.99 12.90
CA LEU A 141 -0.57 4.12 13.90
C LEU A 141 -1.83 4.74 14.53
N GLU A 142 -1.81 6.04 14.84
CA GLU A 142 -2.97 6.78 15.34
C GLU A 142 -4.14 6.74 14.36
N ARG A 143 -3.88 7.01 13.07
CA ARG A 143 -4.85 6.88 11.96
C ARG A 143 -5.52 5.50 11.87
N MET A 144 -4.83 4.46 12.34
CA MET A 144 -5.24 3.06 12.19
C MET A 144 -5.77 2.44 13.50
N ARG A 145 -5.69 3.18 14.63
CA ARG A 145 -6.53 2.93 15.82
C ARG A 145 -8.00 3.22 15.52
N GLY A 146 -8.29 4.29 14.78
CA GLY A 146 -9.66 4.74 14.46
C GLY A 146 -10.36 4.00 13.31
N ARG A 147 -9.77 2.95 12.74
CA ARG A 147 -10.33 2.22 11.59
C ARG A 147 -10.52 0.73 11.90
N ALA A 148 -11.69 0.21 11.58
CA ALA A 148 -11.89 -1.22 11.38
C ALA A 148 -11.13 -1.68 10.11
N VAL A 149 -10.78 -2.97 10.07
CA VAL A 149 -10.12 -3.67 8.96
C VAL A 149 -10.76 -5.05 8.85
#